data_AF-A0A8J2SC71-F1
#
_entry.id   AF-A0A8J2SC71-F1
#
_cell.length_a   1.000
_cell.length_b   1.000
_cell.length_c   1.000
_cell.angle_alpha   90.00
_cell.angle_beta   90.00
_cell.angle_gamma   90.00
#
_symmetry.space_group_name_H-M   'P 1'
#
loop_
_entity.id
_entity.type
_entity.pdbx_description
1 polymer ?
#
loop_
_entity_poly.entity_id
_entity_poly.type
_entity_poly.pdbx_seq_one_letter_code
_entity_poly.pdbx_strand_id
1 'polypeptide(L)'
;MRAMTLRCILAVTAALAPHHHDNGRTARRLITAEASPGKAPRAADSDRRGALHRFAAGATAVVAPRAYAKPPPTLQGAYASFNAGKYDEALTAFEALTTADDNDATAWEGKGTVELILGSQKATLGVEPTGTAKELCERAVASLQRSASLSDDALTLNNLGNAQAVLLRWSDAAESYQKSLDAALASKRDRGLASIPASNRAQVAIELGDLKDAARRTENLLRRDPNFVDGRALLAAIRYKLGDANGAEESYAQLCVPGVKSQRGAVFTDGIGGSDWCELYASTDVVRGRWTPTTIGAYEAFLKSRDPRARVAANTRDL
;
A
#
# COMPACT_ATOMS: atom_id res chain seq x y z
N MET A 1 34.94 -12.27 -9.25
CA MET A 1 34.45 -10.87 -9.22
C MET A 1 33.17 -10.80 -10.03
N ARG A 2 32.00 -10.87 -9.39
CA ARG A 2 30.69 -10.81 -10.08
C ARG A 2 29.77 -9.87 -9.31
N ALA A 3 29.19 -8.93 -10.05
CA ALA A 3 28.15 -8.02 -9.63
C ALA A 3 26.94 -8.80 -9.07
N MET A 4 26.50 -8.46 -7.87
CA MET A 4 25.32 -9.05 -7.23
C MET A 4 24.20 -8.01 -7.19
N THR A 5 23.08 -8.42 -7.74
CA THR A 5 21.96 -7.64 -8.26
C THR A 5 21.05 -7.16 -7.13
N LEU A 6 20.79 -5.85 -7.05
CA LEU A 6 19.80 -5.26 -6.14
C LEU A 6 18.40 -5.65 -6.63
N ARG A 7 17.74 -6.57 -5.92
CA ARG A 7 16.45 -7.15 -6.25
C ARG A 7 15.46 -6.93 -5.09
N CYS A 8 14.26 -6.44 -5.44
CA CYS A 8 12.99 -6.49 -4.70
C CYS A 8 12.69 -5.36 -3.70
N ILE A 9 11.85 -4.39 -4.10
CA ILE A 9 10.79 -3.79 -3.25
C ILE A 9 9.63 -3.37 -4.16
N LEU A 10 8.69 -4.29 -4.42
CA LEU A 10 7.30 -4.02 -4.82
C LEU A 10 6.55 -5.35 -4.78
N ALA A 11 6.15 -5.76 -3.58
CA ALA A 11 5.21 -6.85 -3.32
C ALA A 11 4.79 -6.77 -1.84
N VAL A 12 3.88 -5.86 -1.51
CA VAL A 12 3.05 -6.00 -0.30
C VAL A 12 1.64 -6.26 -0.79
N THR A 13 1.40 -7.53 -1.11
CA THR A 13 0.10 -8.20 -1.24
C THR A 13 0.39 -9.66 -1.61
N ALA A 14 0.78 -10.47 -0.62
CA ALA A 14 0.63 -11.94 -0.62
C ALA A 14 1.35 -12.51 0.61
N ALA A 15 0.72 -12.46 1.77
CA ALA A 15 1.00 -13.39 2.85
C ALA A 15 -0.21 -13.40 3.77
N LEU A 16 -1.10 -14.39 3.59
CA LEU A 16 -1.96 -14.97 4.63
C LEU A 16 -2.82 -16.07 3.98
N ALA A 17 -2.26 -17.28 3.90
CA ALA A 17 -3.04 -18.52 3.87
C ALA A 17 -2.22 -19.61 4.56
N PRO A 18 -2.72 -20.26 5.63
CA PRO A 18 -2.02 -21.37 6.26
C PRO A 18 -2.08 -22.61 5.37
N HIS A 19 -0.92 -23.18 5.04
CA HIS A 19 -0.79 -24.49 4.42
C HIS A 19 -1.21 -25.58 5.42
N HIS A 20 -2.31 -26.27 5.16
CA HIS A 20 -2.54 -27.60 5.69
C HIS A 20 -1.81 -28.61 4.78
N HIS A 21 -0.82 -29.29 5.36
CA HIS A 21 -0.25 -30.51 4.82
C HIS A 21 -1.31 -31.62 4.89
N ASP A 22 -1.59 -32.28 3.76
CA ASP A 22 -1.97 -33.68 3.80
C ASP A 22 -1.31 -34.43 2.63
N ASN A 23 -0.60 -35.49 2.96
CA ASN A 23 0.21 -36.29 2.05
C ASN A 23 -0.66 -37.34 1.37
N GLY A 24 -0.51 -37.45 0.05
CA GLY A 24 -1.34 -38.31 -0.78
C GLY A 24 -1.26 -39.81 -0.48
N ARG A 25 -2.28 -40.53 -0.95
CA ARG A 25 -2.13 -41.88 -1.52
C ARG A 25 -3.13 -42.10 -2.64
N THR A 26 -2.58 -42.57 -3.74
CA THR A 26 -3.19 -43.13 -4.93
C THR A 26 -4.13 -44.30 -4.63
N ALA A 27 -5.32 -44.32 -5.23
CA ALA A 27 -5.99 -45.55 -5.66
C ALA A 27 -7.10 -45.24 -6.67
N ARG A 28 -6.95 -45.81 -7.88
CA ARG A 28 -8.02 -46.00 -8.87
C ARG A 28 -9.15 -46.87 -8.30
N ARG A 29 -10.40 -46.52 -8.58
CA ARG A 29 -11.45 -47.45 -9.05
C ARG A 29 -12.68 -46.70 -9.55
N LEU A 30 -13.17 -47.11 -10.73
CA LEU A 30 -14.52 -46.84 -11.22
C LEU A 30 -15.56 -47.53 -10.31
N ILE A 31 -16.78 -46.98 -10.22
CA ILE A 31 -18.08 -47.64 -10.55
C ILE A 31 -19.27 -46.79 -10.02
N THR A 32 -20.16 -46.46 -10.97
CA THR A 32 -21.62 -46.22 -10.99
C THR A 32 -22.39 -45.40 -9.93
N ALA A 33 -23.41 -44.71 -10.46
CA ALA A 33 -24.43 -43.89 -9.82
C ALA A 33 -25.47 -44.67 -9.00
N GLU A 34 -26.06 -44.00 -8.00
CA GLU A 34 -27.46 -44.18 -7.57
C GLU A 34 -27.93 -42.99 -6.71
N ALA A 35 -29.23 -42.70 -6.75
CA ALA A 35 -29.86 -41.49 -6.22
C ALA A 35 -30.76 -41.74 -4.99
N SER A 36 -30.67 -40.84 -4.01
CA SER A 36 -31.69 -40.42 -2.99
C SER A 36 -32.19 -41.45 -1.93
N PRO A 37 -32.83 -41.05 -0.79
CA PRO A 37 -33.36 -39.71 -0.43
C PRO A 37 -33.08 -39.21 1.03
N GLY A 38 -33.29 -37.90 1.24
CA GLY A 38 -33.99 -37.34 2.42
C GLY A 38 -33.27 -37.24 3.76
N LYS A 39 -32.73 -36.05 4.09
CA LYS A 39 -32.69 -35.55 5.48
C LYS A 39 -32.93 -34.04 5.53
N ALA A 40 -33.93 -33.66 6.31
CA ALA A 40 -34.42 -32.31 6.57
C ALA A 40 -33.33 -31.36 7.15
N PRO A 41 -33.50 -30.03 7.01
CA PRO A 41 -32.40 -29.08 7.15
C PRO A 41 -32.00 -28.89 8.62
N ARG A 42 -30.70 -29.03 8.91
CA ARG A 42 -30.13 -28.57 10.19
C ARG A 42 -30.12 -27.05 10.20
N ALA A 43 -30.84 -26.47 11.14
CA ALA A 43 -30.74 -25.07 11.55
C ALA A 43 -29.29 -24.76 11.96
N ALA A 44 -28.53 -24.20 11.03
CA ALA A 44 -27.17 -23.70 11.26
C ALA A 44 -26.83 -22.67 10.17
N ASP A 45 -27.64 -21.61 10.03
CA ASP A 45 -27.38 -20.54 9.05
C ASP A 45 -27.67 -19.11 9.53
N SER A 46 -27.79 -18.90 10.85
CA SER A 46 -27.90 -17.56 11.43
C SER A 46 -26.64 -17.06 12.12
N ASP A 47 -25.63 -17.93 12.35
CA ASP A 47 -24.46 -17.57 13.17
C ASP A 47 -23.14 -17.47 12.37
N ARG A 48 -23.16 -17.74 11.05
CA ARG A 48 -22.01 -17.49 10.15
C ARG A 48 -21.96 -16.08 9.57
N ARG A 49 -23.00 -15.27 9.80
CA ARG A 49 -23.06 -13.86 9.39
C ARG A 49 -22.49 -12.89 10.43
N GLY A 50 -22.13 -13.37 11.62
CA GLY A 50 -21.59 -12.56 12.71
C GLY A 50 -20.06 -12.42 12.78
N ALA A 51 -19.30 -13.03 11.85
CA ALA A 51 -17.83 -13.09 11.92
C ALA A 51 -17.09 -12.34 10.78
N LEU A 52 -17.80 -11.61 9.93
CA LEU A 52 -17.26 -10.98 8.70
C LEU A 52 -16.85 -9.50 8.83
N HIS A 53 -16.86 -8.93 10.04
CA HIS A 53 -16.50 -7.52 10.25
C HIS A 53 -15.51 -7.31 11.39
N ARG A 54 -14.42 -8.09 11.42
CA ARG A 54 -13.20 -7.63 12.08
C ARG A 54 -12.39 -6.81 11.08
N PHE A 55 -12.74 -5.53 11.08
CA PHE A 55 -11.98 -4.44 10.49
C PHE A 55 -10.48 -4.59 10.82
N ALA A 56 -9.68 -4.94 9.83
CA ALA A 56 -8.25 -4.62 9.80
C ALA A 56 -8.09 -3.31 9.01
N ALA A 57 -8.81 -2.25 9.41
CA ALA A 57 -8.43 -0.90 8.99
C ALA A 57 -7.23 -0.51 9.83
N GLY A 58 -6.06 -0.88 9.35
CA GLY A 58 -4.82 -0.67 10.06
C GLY A 58 -3.65 -0.92 9.13
N ALA A 59 -3.12 0.16 8.59
CA ALA A 59 -1.68 0.32 8.39
C ALA A 59 -0.96 -0.72 7.51
N THR A 60 -1.05 -0.62 6.19
CA THR A 60 0.04 -1.09 5.31
C THR A 60 0.27 -0.18 4.11
N ALA A 61 0.30 1.13 4.33
CA ALA A 61 1.17 2.05 3.58
C ALA A 61 2.36 2.52 4.40
N VAL A 62 2.67 1.84 5.50
CA VAL A 62 4.03 1.86 6.02
C VAL A 62 4.87 1.13 4.99
N VAL A 63 5.65 1.88 4.22
CA VAL A 63 6.82 1.29 3.60
C VAL A 63 7.63 0.81 4.79
N ALA A 64 7.72 -0.52 4.94
CA ALA A 64 8.49 -1.13 6.02
C ALA A 64 9.82 -0.37 6.10
N PRO A 65 10.20 0.12 7.31
CA PRO A 65 11.45 0.85 7.49
C PRO A 65 12.51 -0.01 6.88
N ARG A 66 13.37 0.62 6.05
CA ARG A 66 14.34 -0.02 5.15
C ARG A 66 14.59 -1.43 5.64
N ALA A 67 13.92 -2.44 5.06
CA ALA A 67 14.00 -3.80 5.58
C ALA A 67 15.46 -4.20 5.47
N TYR A 68 16.21 -3.97 6.53
CA TYR A 68 17.61 -4.25 6.57
C TYR A 68 17.62 -5.76 6.54
N ALA A 69 17.91 -6.34 5.38
CA ALA A 69 18.15 -7.77 5.29
C ALA A 69 19.24 -8.19 6.30
N LYS A 70 20.08 -7.24 6.74
CA LYS A 70 21.02 -7.33 7.87
C LYS A 70 21.13 -5.98 8.58
N PRO A 71 20.37 -5.70 9.66
CA PRO A 71 20.53 -4.48 10.44
C PRO A 71 21.88 -4.52 11.20
N PRO A 72 22.41 -3.38 11.64
CA PRO A 72 23.50 -3.35 12.62
C PRO A 72 23.17 -4.25 13.82
N PRO A 73 24.15 -4.91 14.46
CA PRO A 73 23.90 -5.80 15.58
C PRO A 73 23.08 -5.16 16.71
N THR A 74 23.27 -3.87 16.95
CA THR A 74 22.51 -3.08 17.95
C THR A 74 21.02 -2.99 17.64
N LEU A 75 20.64 -2.94 16.35
CA LEU A 75 19.25 -2.82 15.92
C LEU A 75 18.59 -4.18 15.63
N GLN A 76 19.36 -5.27 15.63
CA GLN A 76 18.89 -6.59 15.19
C GLN A 76 17.69 -7.10 15.99
N GLY A 77 17.70 -6.92 17.31
CA GLY A 77 16.58 -7.32 18.17
C GLY A 77 15.30 -6.55 17.85
N ALA A 78 15.38 -5.23 17.73
CA ALA A 78 14.23 -4.37 17.43
C ALA A 78 13.60 -4.71 16.07
N TYR A 79 14.42 -4.87 15.03
CA TYR A 79 13.95 -5.27 13.70
C TYR A 79 13.44 -6.72 13.66
N ALA A 80 13.96 -7.63 14.49
CA ALA A 80 13.42 -8.98 14.58
C ALA A 80 11.99 -8.96 15.12
N SER A 81 11.72 -8.21 16.21
CA SER A 81 10.35 -8.03 16.73
C SER A 81 9.45 -7.33 15.73
N PHE A 82 9.96 -6.29 15.04
CA PHE A 82 9.23 -5.59 13.98
C PHE A 82 8.80 -6.56 12.86
N ASN A 83 9.74 -7.32 12.31
CA ASN A 83 9.49 -8.25 11.21
C ASN A 83 8.59 -9.43 11.63
N ALA A 84 8.55 -9.77 12.92
CA ALA A 84 7.63 -10.74 13.48
C ALA A 84 6.22 -10.17 13.73
N GLY A 85 5.96 -8.88 13.41
CA GLY A 85 4.69 -8.21 13.66
C GLY A 85 4.42 -7.90 15.13
N LYS A 86 5.43 -8.05 15.99
CA LYS A 86 5.35 -7.80 17.43
C LYS A 86 5.66 -6.34 17.73
N TYR A 87 4.75 -5.47 17.32
CA TYR A 87 4.99 -4.03 17.30
C TYR A 87 5.17 -3.43 18.71
N ASP A 88 4.49 -3.94 19.73
CA ASP A 88 4.73 -3.47 21.11
C ASP A 88 6.15 -3.82 21.61
N GLU A 89 6.63 -5.06 21.37
CA GLU A 89 8.00 -5.46 21.70
C GLU A 89 9.03 -4.63 20.90
N ALA A 90 8.76 -4.39 19.61
CA ALA A 90 9.61 -3.56 18.76
C ALA A 90 9.67 -2.12 19.25
N LEU A 91 8.54 -1.55 19.70
CA LEU A 91 8.49 -0.20 20.24
C LEU A 91 9.38 -0.07 21.47
N THR A 92 9.24 -0.98 22.44
CA THR A 92 10.09 -0.99 23.64
C THR A 92 11.58 -1.08 23.29
N ALA A 93 11.94 -1.91 22.31
CA ALA A 93 13.33 -2.04 21.87
C ALA A 93 13.85 -0.74 21.22
N PHE A 94 13.07 -0.11 20.33
CA PHE A 94 13.47 1.16 19.71
C PHE A 94 13.51 2.32 20.71
N GLU A 95 12.63 2.35 21.71
CA GLU A 95 12.69 3.33 22.81
C GLU A 95 14.01 3.22 23.60
N ALA A 96 14.42 1.99 23.94
CA ALA A 96 15.69 1.76 24.62
C ALA A 96 16.88 2.21 23.75
N LEU A 97 16.85 1.95 22.44
CA LEU A 97 17.89 2.36 21.50
C LEU A 97 18.00 3.89 21.39
N THR A 98 16.87 4.59 21.22
CA THR A 98 16.85 6.07 21.16
C THR A 98 17.24 6.73 22.48
N THR A 99 17.09 6.03 23.61
CA THR A 99 17.55 6.50 24.92
C THR A 99 19.07 6.30 25.09
N ALA A 100 19.61 5.20 24.55
CA ALA A 100 21.03 4.90 24.60
C ALA A 100 21.85 5.79 23.65
N ASP A 101 21.30 6.11 22.47
CA ASP A 101 21.89 7.03 21.51
C ASP A 101 20.81 7.87 20.81
N ASP A 102 20.69 9.13 21.22
CA ASP A 102 19.73 10.08 20.64
C ASP A 102 20.16 10.57 19.22
N ASN A 103 21.38 10.26 18.77
CA ASN A 103 21.85 10.60 17.42
C ASN A 103 21.72 9.45 16.42
N ASP A 104 21.16 8.29 16.81
CA ASP A 104 20.89 7.20 15.88
C ASP A 104 19.60 7.47 15.07
N ALA A 105 19.77 8.02 13.87
CA ALA A 105 18.69 8.31 12.95
C ALA A 105 17.84 7.06 12.61
N THR A 106 18.46 5.87 12.56
CA THR A 106 17.78 4.62 12.19
C THR A 106 16.93 4.10 13.36
N ALA A 107 17.41 4.24 14.59
CA ALA A 107 16.62 3.93 15.78
C ALA A 107 15.38 4.83 15.87
N TRP A 108 15.53 6.13 15.61
CA TRP A 108 14.42 7.08 15.56
C TRP A 108 13.43 6.79 14.42
N GLU A 109 13.92 6.43 13.23
CA GLU A 109 13.07 5.98 12.10
C GLU A 109 12.25 4.75 12.51
N GLY A 110 12.90 3.74 13.09
CA GLY A 110 12.26 2.51 13.53
C GLY A 110 11.19 2.76 14.59
N LYS A 111 11.51 3.56 15.62
CA LYS A 111 10.57 3.99 16.66
C LYS A 111 9.34 4.65 16.06
N GLY A 112 9.54 5.71 15.28
CA GLY A 112 8.45 6.48 14.69
C GLY A 112 7.61 5.66 13.73
N THR A 113 8.22 4.72 13.01
CA THR A 113 7.50 3.81 12.12
C THR A 113 6.61 2.84 12.91
N VAL A 114 7.09 2.29 14.03
CA VAL A 114 6.29 1.42 14.90
C VAL A 114 5.14 2.20 15.56
N GLU A 115 5.41 3.40 16.06
CA GLU A 115 4.39 4.30 16.62
C GLU A 115 3.30 4.60 15.59
N LEU A 116 3.68 4.87 14.33
CA LEU A 116 2.75 5.06 13.23
C LEU A 116 1.89 3.81 13.01
N ILE A 117 2.48 2.62 12.95
CA ILE A 117 1.73 1.36 12.77
C ILE A 117 0.70 1.19 13.88
N LEU A 118 1.12 1.30 15.14
CA LEU A 118 0.25 1.10 16.30
C LEU A 118 -0.85 2.16 16.37
N GLY A 119 -0.54 3.43 16.06
CA GLY A 119 -1.52 4.51 16.02
C GLY A 119 -2.54 4.32 14.90
N SER A 120 -2.08 3.98 13.70
CA SER A 120 -2.95 3.81 12.53
C SER A 120 -3.82 2.54 12.58
N GLN A 121 -3.41 1.48 13.29
CA GLN A 121 -4.28 0.33 13.59
C GLN A 121 -5.46 0.67 14.51
N LYS A 122 -5.36 1.78 15.25
CA LYS A 122 -6.40 2.27 16.16
C LYS A 122 -7.20 3.42 15.56
N ALA A 123 -6.75 3.96 14.43
CA ALA A 123 -7.41 5.07 13.74
C ALA A 123 -8.50 4.56 12.78
N THR A 124 -9.46 5.43 12.48
CA THR A 124 -10.43 5.20 11.40
C THR A 124 -10.08 6.12 10.24
N LEU A 125 -9.98 5.56 9.03
CA LEU A 125 -9.60 6.32 7.85
C LEU A 125 -10.54 7.51 7.61
N GLY A 126 -9.98 8.71 7.50
CA GLY A 126 -10.72 9.95 7.25
C GLY A 126 -11.45 10.52 8.46
N VAL A 127 -11.30 9.92 9.63
CA VAL A 127 -11.78 10.44 10.90
C VAL A 127 -10.59 10.88 11.72
N GLU A 128 -10.64 12.10 12.26
CA GLU A 128 -9.60 12.63 13.13
C GLU A 128 -9.36 11.65 14.30
N PRO A 129 -8.14 11.12 14.47
CA PRO A 129 -7.87 10.17 15.53
C PRO A 129 -7.99 10.85 16.90
N THR A 130 -8.40 10.07 17.90
CA THR A 130 -8.53 10.52 19.30
C THR A 130 -7.88 9.51 20.26
N GLY A 131 -7.70 9.91 21.52
CA GLY A 131 -7.10 9.07 22.57
C GLY A 131 -5.76 8.47 22.15
N THR A 132 -5.56 7.19 22.44
CA THR A 132 -4.32 6.46 22.16
C THR A 132 -3.92 6.49 20.69
N ALA A 133 -4.88 6.49 19.75
CA ALA A 133 -4.56 6.57 18.32
C ALA A 133 -3.87 7.90 17.98
N LYS A 134 -4.42 9.02 18.49
CA LYS A 134 -3.84 10.35 18.32
C LYS A 134 -2.47 10.43 18.98
N GLU A 135 -2.36 10.01 20.24
CA GLU A 135 -1.10 10.07 20.99
C GLU A 135 0.04 9.32 20.29
N LEU A 136 -0.24 8.11 19.77
CA LEU A 136 0.75 7.33 19.03
C LEU A 136 1.13 8.00 17.71
N CYS A 137 0.18 8.57 16.97
CA CYS A 137 0.49 9.28 15.73
C CYS A 137 1.28 10.57 15.96
N GLU A 138 1.01 11.32 17.04
CA GLU A 138 1.78 12.51 17.42
C GLU A 138 3.22 12.14 17.81
N ARG A 139 3.38 11.07 18.59
CA ARG A 139 4.69 10.50 18.91
C ARG A 139 5.43 10.08 17.64
N ALA A 140 4.75 9.41 16.71
CA ALA A 140 5.33 9.03 15.43
C ALA A 140 5.86 10.25 14.65
N VAL A 141 5.08 11.34 14.59
CA VAL A 141 5.52 12.60 13.98
C VAL A 141 6.79 13.11 14.66
N ALA A 142 6.83 13.17 15.99
CA ALA A 142 8.00 13.65 16.72
C ALA A 142 9.25 12.77 16.49
N SER A 143 9.12 11.45 16.58
CA SER A 143 10.21 10.49 16.35
C SER A 143 10.74 10.56 14.92
N LEU A 144 9.86 10.67 13.92
CA LEU A 144 10.23 10.77 12.51
C LEU A 144 10.86 12.12 12.17
N GLN A 145 10.40 13.21 12.80
CA GLN A 145 11.05 14.52 12.71
C GLN A 145 12.46 14.48 13.31
N ARG A 146 12.65 13.79 14.44
CA ARG A 146 13.97 13.60 15.03
C ARG A 146 14.90 12.82 14.10
N SER A 147 14.43 11.72 13.52
CA SER A 147 15.17 10.97 12.49
C SER A 147 15.51 11.85 11.27
N ALA A 148 14.53 12.60 10.74
CA ALA A 148 14.73 13.49 9.59
C ALA A 148 15.71 14.65 9.88
N SER A 149 15.83 15.09 11.14
CA SER A 149 16.82 16.09 11.54
C SER A 149 18.27 15.58 11.52
N LEU A 150 18.44 14.25 11.55
CA LEU A 150 19.74 13.56 11.57
C LEU A 150 20.10 13.02 10.18
N SER A 151 19.11 12.75 9.32
CA SER A 151 19.31 12.20 7.98
C SER A 151 18.16 12.54 7.04
N ASP A 152 18.48 12.93 5.80
CA ASP A 152 17.49 13.16 4.73
C ASP A 152 17.02 11.85 4.07
N ASP A 153 16.68 10.83 4.89
CA ASP A 153 16.22 9.55 4.36
C ASP A 153 14.78 9.65 3.81
N ALA A 154 14.63 9.24 2.54
CA ALA A 154 13.36 9.36 1.83
C ALA A 154 12.23 8.52 2.45
N LEU A 155 12.53 7.38 3.08
CA LEU A 155 11.53 6.55 3.76
C LEU A 155 11.05 7.23 5.04
N THR A 156 11.96 7.78 5.84
CA THR A 156 11.63 8.56 7.04
C THR A 156 10.68 9.70 6.69
N LEU A 157 11.01 10.49 5.66
CA LEU A 157 10.18 11.61 5.21
C LEU A 157 8.81 11.16 4.66
N ASN A 158 8.75 10.01 3.98
CA ASN A 158 7.48 9.44 3.55
C ASN A 158 6.62 9.00 4.74
N ASN A 159 7.22 8.33 5.72
CA ASN A 159 6.52 7.89 6.92
C ASN A 159 6.07 9.08 7.78
N LEU A 160 6.83 10.17 7.79
CA LEU A 160 6.41 11.42 8.43
C LEU A 160 5.13 11.96 7.77
N GLY A 161 5.09 11.98 6.44
CA GLY A 161 3.89 12.32 5.67
C GLY A 161 2.72 11.39 5.97
N ASN A 162 2.96 10.08 6.12
CA ASN A 162 1.93 9.12 6.49
C ASN A 162 1.36 9.40 7.89
N ALA A 163 2.22 9.69 8.88
CA ALA A 163 1.77 10.02 10.23
C ALA A 163 0.94 11.31 10.27
N GLN A 164 1.37 12.33 9.53
CA GLN A 164 0.61 13.57 9.35
C GLN A 164 -0.72 13.32 8.63
N ALA A 165 -0.75 12.45 7.62
CA ALA A 165 -1.97 12.10 6.90
C ALA A 165 -3.00 11.35 7.77
N VAL A 166 -2.54 10.48 8.68
CA VAL A 166 -3.45 9.82 9.66
C VAL A 166 -4.07 10.85 10.61
N LEU A 167 -3.33 11.91 10.95
CA LEU A 167 -3.79 13.07 11.74
C LEU A 167 -4.56 14.10 10.88
N LEU A 168 -4.89 13.80 9.63
CA LEU A 168 -5.55 14.70 8.68
C LEU A 168 -4.83 16.05 8.47
N ARG A 169 -3.53 16.13 8.77
CA ARG A 169 -2.66 17.29 8.55
C ARG A 169 -2.18 17.34 7.12
N TRP A 170 -3.12 17.54 6.19
CA TRP A 170 -2.88 17.39 4.76
C TRP A 170 -1.78 18.33 4.22
N SER A 171 -1.72 19.57 4.68
CA SER A 171 -0.69 20.51 4.26
C SER A 171 0.71 20.05 4.66
N ASP A 172 0.89 19.61 5.91
CA ASP A 172 2.18 19.13 6.40
C ASP A 172 2.58 17.82 5.70
N ALA A 173 1.60 16.92 5.50
CA ALA A 173 1.82 15.67 4.76
C ALA A 173 2.28 15.95 3.32
N ALA A 174 1.70 16.96 2.66
CA ALA A 174 2.10 17.37 1.31
C ALA A 174 3.57 17.83 1.26
N GLU A 175 4.03 18.55 2.28
CA GLU A 175 5.44 18.97 2.36
C GLU A 175 6.36 17.77 2.59
N SER A 176 6.03 16.89 3.54
CA SER A 176 6.82 15.70 3.86
C SER A 176 6.94 14.74 2.68
N TYR A 177 5.85 14.47 1.95
CA TYR A 177 5.90 13.65 0.75
C TYR A 177 6.70 14.31 -0.38
N GLN A 178 6.67 15.64 -0.51
CA GLN A 178 7.49 16.34 -1.49
C GLN A 178 8.98 16.21 -1.15
N LYS A 179 9.37 16.44 0.12
CA LYS A 179 10.75 16.24 0.58
C LYS A 179 11.21 14.80 0.37
N SER A 180 10.35 13.81 0.66
CA SER A 180 10.63 12.39 0.41
C SER A 180 10.88 12.11 -1.07
N LEU A 181 10.05 12.65 -1.95
CA LEU A 181 10.20 12.51 -3.39
C LEU A 181 11.54 13.11 -3.87
N ASP A 182 11.88 14.30 -3.41
CA ASP A 182 13.10 14.99 -3.79
C ASP A 182 14.35 14.21 -3.31
N ALA A 183 14.35 13.75 -2.05
CA ALA A 183 15.39 12.91 -1.50
C ALA A 183 15.56 11.58 -2.29
N ALA A 184 14.44 10.93 -2.63
CA ALA A 184 14.46 9.69 -3.42
C ALA A 184 15.04 9.92 -4.82
N LEU A 185 14.67 11.01 -5.51
CA LEU A 185 15.17 11.32 -6.85
C LEU A 185 16.67 11.69 -6.87
N ALA A 186 17.13 12.35 -5.81
CA ALA A 186 18.54 12.69 -5.60
C ALA A 186 19.40 11.45 -5.31
N SER A 187 18.87 10.45 -4.63
CA SER A 187 19.57 9.20 -4.30
C SER A 187 19.55 8.20 -5.47
N LYS A 188 20.72 7.85 -6.02
CA LYS A 188 20.81 6.75 -7.01
C LYS A 188 20.30 5.41 -6.46
N ARG A 189 20.49 5.18 -5.16
CA ARG A 189 20.12 3.96 -4.47
C ARG A 189 18.60 3.88 -4.26
N ASP A 190 17.99 5.00 -3.90
CA ASP A 190 16.59 5.05 -3.46
C ASP A 190 15.65 5.60 -4.55
N ARG A 191 16.16 5.88 -5.76
CA ARG A 191 15.37 6.37 -6.91
C ARG A 191 14.15 5.52 -7.23
N GLY A 192 14.21 4.21 -7.01
CA GLY A 192 13.07 3.30 -7.19
C GLY A 192 11.92 3.56 -6.22
N LEU A 193 12.19 4.16 -5.06
CA LEU A 193 11.18 4.54 -4.07
C LEU A 193 10.31 5.69 -4.56
N ALA A 194 10.81 6.56 -5.45
CA ALA A 194 10.21 7.84 -5.81
C ALA A 194 8.75 7.74 -6.28
N SER A 195 8.28 6.59 -6.76
CA SER A 195 6.88 6.38 -7.15
C SER A 195 5.91 6.41 -5.97
N ILE A 196 6.36 5.98 -4.78
CA ILE A 196 5.54 5.96 -3.56
C ILE A 196 5.22 7.38 -3.06
N PRO A 197 6.20 8.24 -2.70
CA PRO A 197 5.90 9.59 -2.24
C PRO A 197 5.29 10.47 -3.34
N ALA A 198 5.58 10.20 -4.62
CA ALA A 198 4.89 10.88 -5.73
C ALA A 198 3.38 10.56 -5.77
N SER A 199 3.02 9.28 -5.59
CA SER A 199 1.62 8.87 -5.50
C SER A 199 0.94 9.49 -4.27
N ASN A 200 1.56 9.39 -3.10
CA ASN A 200 1.04 9.97 -1.86
C ASN A 200 0.85 11.50 -1.98
N ARG A 201 1.81 12.20 -2.58
CA ARG A 201 1.72 13.64 -2.81
C ARG A 201 0.59 14.03 -3.77
N ALA A 202 0.32 13.20 -4.79
CA ALA A 202 -0.79 13.42 -5.70
C ALA A 202 -2.14 13.21 -5.00
N GLN A 203 -2.26 12.17 -4.17
CA GLN A 203 -3.48 11.92 -3.39
C GLN A 203 -3.76 13.04 -2.37
N VAL A 204 -2.74 13.54 -1.67
CA VAL A 204 -2.91 14.68 -0.77
C VAL A 204 -3.36 15.95 -1.51
N ALA A 205 -2.98 16.14 -2.78
CA ALA A 205 -3.53 17.26 -3.57
C ALA A 205 -5.05 17.15 -3.76
N ILE A 206 -5.61 15.94 -3.80
CA ILE A 206 -7.06 15.71 -3.86
C ILE A 206 -7.72 16.10 -2.54
N GLU A 207 -7.09 15.78 -1.39
CA GLU A 207 -7.56 16.17 -0.05
C GLU A 207 -7.53 17.69 0.13
N LEU A 208 -6.51 18.36 -0.43
CA LEU A 208 -6.40 19.82 -0.43
C LEU A 208 -7.30 20.51 -1.47
N GLY A 209 -8.06 19.75 -2.27
CA GLY A 209 -9.00 20.28 -3.26
C GLY A 209 -8.38 20.71 -4.59
N ASP A 210 -7.06 20.57 -4.79
CA ASP A 210 -6.40 20.91 -6.05
C ASP A 210 -6.33 19.69 -6.98
N LEU A 211 -7.47 19.38 -7.60
CA LEU A 211 -7.60 18.25 -8.53
C LEU A 211 -6.73 18.41 -9.79
N LYS A 212 -6.47 19.65 -10.21
CA LYS A 212 -5.61 19.91 -11.38
C LYS A 212 -4.15 19.61 -11.06
N ASP A 213 -3.68 19.98 -9.87
CA ASP A 213 -2.35 19.59 -9.38
C ASP A 213 -2.24 18.07 -9.18
N ALA A 214 -3.27 17.43 -8.62
CA ALA A 214 -3.31 15.97 -8.49
C ALA A 214 -3.15 15.26 -9.85
N ALA A 215 -3.88 15.71 -10.88
CA ALA A 215 -3.80 15.16 -12.23
C ALA A 215 -2.39 15.31 -12.81
N ARG A 216 -1.83 16.54 -12.82
CA ARG A 216 -0.48 16.80 -13.33
C ARG A 216 0.58 15.94 -12.64
N ARG A 217 0.50 15.80 -11.31
CA ARG A 217 1.45 14.98 -10.53
C ARG A 217 1.35 13.51 -10.88
N THR A 218 0.14 12.99 -11.04
CA THR A 218 -0.10 11.59 -11.40
C THR A 218 0.37 11.30 -12.83
N GLU A 219 0.15 12.22 -13.77
CA GLU A 219 0.66 12.11 -15.14
C GLU A 219 2.19 12.17 -15.20
N ASN A 220 2.82 13.05 -14.40
CA ASN A 220 4.28 13.09 -14.28
C ASN A 220 4.85 11.80 -13.68
N LEU A 221 4.18 11.23 -12.67
CA LEU A 221 4.52 9.92 -12.11
C LEU A 221 4.47 8.83 -13.17
N LEU A 222 3.37 8.73 -13.92
CA LEU A 222 3.20 7.71 -14.96
C LEU A 222 4.14 7.90 -16.15
N ARG A 223 4.58 9.14 -16.45
CA ARG A 223 5.63 9.38 -17.46
C ARG A 223 6.98 8.83 -17.01
N ARG A 224 7.31 8.96 -15.72
CA ARG A 224 8.57 8.45 -15.15
C ARG A 224 8.52 6.95 -14.91
N ASP A 225 7.39 6.45 -14.44
CA ASP A 225 7.16 5.04 -14.11
C ASP A 225 5.83 4.57 -14.71
N PRO A 226 5.81 4.24 -16.02
CA PRO A 226 4.60 3.76 -16.70
C PRO A 226 4.04 2.45 -16.15
N ASN A 227 4.84 1.72 -15.36
CA ASN A 227 4.48 0.45 -14.74
C ASN A 227 3.90 0.61 -13.33
N PHE A 228 3.78 1.85 -12.82
CA PHE A 228 3.14 2.11 -11.54
C PHE A 228 1.61 2.00 -11.68
N VAL A 229 1.11 0.77 -11.55
CA VAL A 229 -0.29 0.38 -11.76
C VAL A 229 -1.26 1.23 -10.92
N ASP A 230 -0.94 1.44 -9.63
CA ASP A 230 -1.69 2.32 -8.73
C ASP A 230 -1.90 3.72 -9.32
N GLY A 231 -0.92 4.26 -10.05
CA GLY A 231 -1.00 5.57 -10.67
C GLY A 231 -2.07 5.66 -11.76
N ARG A 232 -2.34 4.58 -12.48
CA ARG A 232 -3.38 4.54 -13.53
C ARG A 232 -4.78 4.56 -12.90
N ALA A 233 -4.99 3.76 -11.86
CA ALA A 233 -6.22 3.78 -11.08
C ALA A 233 -6.42 5.14 -10.39
N LEU A 234 -5.35 5.72 -9.84
CA LEU A 234 -5.38 7.06 -9.23
C LEU A 234 -5.78 8.14 -10.24
N LEU A 235 -5.21 8.09 -11.45
CA LEU A 235 -5.56 9.03 -12.52
C LEU A 235 -7.03 8.88 -12.93
N ALA A 236 -7.56 7.66 -12.97
CA ALA A 236 -8.98 7.42 -13.21
C ALA A 236 -9.86 8.09 -12.15
N ALA A 237 -9.54 7.91 -10.86
CA ALA A 237 -10.25 8.56 -9.76
C ALA A 237 -10.20 10.11 -9.86
N ILE A 238 -9.04 10.67 -10.18
CA ILE A 238 -8.85 12.12 -10.32
C ILE A 238 -9.63 12.68 -11.50
N ARG A 239 -9.52 12.06 -12.68
CA ARG A 239 -10.23 12.49 -13.90
C ARG A 239 -11.74 12.41 -13.73
N TYR A 240 -12.24 11.36 -13.08
CA TYR A 240 -13.66 11.26 -12.76
C TYR A 240 -14.11 12.41 -11.85
N LYS A 241 -13.35 12.71 -10.79
CA LYS A 241 -13.66 13.84 -9.88
C LYS A 241 -13.55 15.21 -10.56
N LEU A 242 -12.76 15.33 -11.63
CA LEU A 242 -12.69 16.52 -12.50
C LEU A 242 -13.88 16.63 -13.48
N GLY A 243 -14.74 15.61 -13.57
CA GLY A 243 -15.84 15.54 -14.54
C GLY A 243 -15.45 14.97 -15.91
N ASP A 244 -14.22 14.48 -16.06
CA ASP A 244 -13.72 13.84 -17.27
C ASP A 244 -13.95 12.31 -17.20
N ALA A 245 -15.21 11.90 -17.38
CA ALA A 245 -15.59 10.49 -17.32
C ALA A 245 -14.91 9.64 -18.41
N ASN A 246 -14.76 10.18 -19.62
CA ASN A 246 -14.11 9.47 -20.72
C ASN A 246 -12.62 9.25 -20.42
N GLY A 247 -11.89 10.29 -20.00
CA GLY A 247 -10.49 10.15 -19.65
C GLY A 247 -10.25 9.30 -18.40
N ALA A 248 -11.24 9.22 -17.51
CA ALA A 248 -11.22 8.29 -16.38
C ALA A 248 -11.31 6.83 -16.83
N GLU A 249 -12.27 6.52 -17.72
CA GLU A 249 -12.38 5.19 -18.33
C GLU A 249 -11.13 4.82 -19.13
N GLU A 250 -10.56 5.75 -19.89
CA GLU A 250 -9.29 5.53 -20.60
C GLU A 250 -8.14 5.16 -19.64
N SER A 251 -8.03 5.88 -18.51
CA SER A 251 -7.00 5.62 -17.50
C SER A 251 -7.21 4.27 -16.81
N TYR A 252 -8.46 3.89 -16.56
CA TYR A 252 -8.76 2.57 -16.01
C TYR A 252 -8.53 1.45 -17.03
N ALA A 253 -8.93 1.62 -18.28
CA ALA A 253 -8.76 0.62 -19.33
C ALA A 253 -7.29 0.30 -19.61
N GLN A 254 -6.40 1.25 -19.35
CA GLN A 254 -4.96 1.03 -19.35
C GLN A 254 -4.47 0.01 -18.31
N LEU A 255 -5.27 -0.35 -17.30
CA LEU A 255 -5.03 -1.48 -16.39
C LEU A 255 -5.33 -2.83 -17.08
N CYS A 256 -6.26 -2.85 -18.04
CA CYS A 256 -6.71 -4.07 -18.73
C CYS A 256 -5.78 -4.53 -19.86
N VAL A 257 -4.84 -3.69 -20.30
CA VAL A 257 -4.02 -3.98 -21.50
C VAL A 257 -2.74 -4.72 -21.12
N PRO A 258 -2.35 -5.81 -21.84
CA PRO A 258 -1.09 -6.56 -21.61
C PRO A 258 0.24 -5.81 -21.81
N GLY A 259 0.25 -4.47 -21.85
CA GLY A 259 1.43 -3.64 -22.16
C GLY A 259 2.33 -3.30 -20.96
N VAL A 260 1.85 -3.51 -19.73
CA VAL A 260 2.62 -3.24 -18.50
C VAL A 260 3.54 -4.44 -18.23
N LYS A 261 4.78 -4.35 -18.70
CA LYS A 261 5.81 -5.36 -18.44
C LYS A 261 6.41 -5.12 -17.06
N SER A 262 6.40 -6.13 -16.19
CA SER A 262 7.17 -6.08 -14.94
C SER A 262 8.64 -5.70 -15.26
N GLN A 263 9.30 -4.95 -14.38
CA GLN A 263 10.68 -4.46 -14.58
C GLN A 263 11.74 -5.56 -14.88
N ARG A 264 11.37 -6.85 -14.83
CA ARG A 264 12.26 -7.99 -15.10
C ARG A 264 11.89 -8.85 -16.30
N GLY A 265 10.87 -8.50 -17.08
CA GLY A 265 10.35 -9.44 -18.09
C GLY A 265 9.88 -10.75 -17.47
N ALA A 266 9.43 -10.71 -16.20
CA ALA A 266 8.82 -11.86 -15.57
C ALA A 266 7.48 -12.13 -16.25
N VAL A 267 7.42 -13.22 -17.00
CA VAL A 267 6.17 -13.88 -17.39
C VAL A 267 5.79 -14.75 -16.20
N PHE A 268 4.74 -14.36 -15.49
CA PHE A 268 4.17 -15.20 -14.44
C PHE A 268 3.31 -16.26 -15.14
N THR A 269 3.88 -17.46 -15.32
CA THR A 269 3.20 -18.60 -15.97
C THR A 269 2.31 -19.39 -15.03
N ASP A 270 2.35 -19.10 -13.72
CA ASP A 270 1.53 -19.77 -12.71
C ASP A 270 0.63 -18.73 -12.01
N GLY A 271 -0.51 -18.43 -12.64
CA GLY A 271 -1.71 -17.88 -11.96
C GLY A 271 -1.79 -16.40 -11.63
N ILE A 272 -0.75 -15.58 -11.86
CA ILE A 272 -0.83 -14.11 -11.77
C ILE A 272 -0.11 -13.50 -12.99
N GLY A 273 -0.55 -13.94 -14.18
CA GLY A 273 -0.04 -13.52 -15.48
C GLY A 273 -0.52 -12.12 -15.88
N GLY A 274 0.04 -11.59 -16.97
CA GLY A 274 -0.39 -10.31 -17.54
C GLY A 274 -1.90 -10.21 -17.79
N SER A 275 -2.37 -8.97 -17.93
CA SER A 275 -3.74 -8.49 -18.22
C SER A 275 -4.81 -8.38 -17.12
N ASP A 276 -4.65 -8.88 -15.89
CA ASP A 276 -5.77 -8.81 -14.91
C ASP A 276 -5.61 -7.74 -13.82
N TRP A 277 -4.79 -6.70 -14.04
CA TRP A 277 -4.74 -5.56 -13.11
C TRP A 277 -6.09 -4.87 -12.98
N CYS A 278 -6.88 -4.85 -14.04
CA CYS A 278 -8.23 -4.31 -13.99
C CYS A 278 -9.17 -5.10 -13.08
N GLU A 279 -9.06 -6.42 -13.02
CA GLU A 279 -9.84 -7.25 -12.09
C GLU A 279 -9.45 -6.94 -10.64
N LEU A 280 -8.14 -6.87 -10.38
CA LEU A 280 -7.61 -6.52 -9.07
C LEU A 280 -8.13 -5.12 -8.62
N TYR A 281 -8.19 -4.19 -9.56
CA TYR A 281 -8.66 -2.82 -9.35
C TYR A 281 -10.17 -2.62 -9.61
N ALA A 282 -10.96 -3.68 -9.79
CA ALA A 282 -12.41 -3.57 -9.99
C ALA A 282 -13.17 -3.19 -8.71
N SER A 283 -12.48 -3.14 -7.56
CA SER A 283 -12.97 -2.65 -6.29
C SER A 283 -11.94 -1.75 -5.61
N THR A 284 -12.32 -1.10 -4.52
CA THR A 284 -11.40 -0.32 -3.71
C THR A 284 -10.53 -1.16 -2.78
N ASP A 285 -10.77 -2.48 -2.67
CA ASP A 285 -10.16 -3.32 -1.63
C ASP A 285 -8.63 -3.31 -1.67
N VAL A 286 -8.06 -3.22 -2.88
CA VAL A 286 -6.60 -3.23 -3.08
C VAL A 286 -5.95 -1.91 -2.69
N VAL A 287 -6.71 -0.81 -2.66
CA VAL A 287 -6.23 0.52 -2.29
C VAL A 287 -6.63 0.94 -0.87
N ARG A 288 -7.56 0.22 -0.23
CA ARG A 288 -7.92 0.47 1.18
C ARG A 288 -6.68 0.41 2.07
N GLY A 289 -6.56 1.40 2.95
CA GLY A 289 -5.42 1.52 3.87
C GLY A 289 -4.12 2.05 3.24
N ARG A 290 -4.10 2.26 1.92
CA ARG A 290 -2.98 2.88 1.21
C ARG A 290 -3.34 4.22 0.57
N TRP A 291 -4.62 4.39 0.24
CA TRP A 291 -5.13 5.62 -0.35
C TRP A 291 -5.83 6.52 0.64
N THR A 292 -5.82 7.82 0.36
CA THR A 292 -6.50 8.81 1.19
C THR A 292 -8.03 8.69 1.07
N PRO A 293 -8.79 9.13 2.08
CA PRO A 293 -10.24 8.94 2.13
C PRO A 293 -10.97 9.51 0.91
N THR A 294 -10.64 10.73 0.49
CA THR A 294 -11.26 11.39 -0.65
C THR A 294 -10.89 10.72 -1.97
N THR A 295 -9.67 10.19 -2.07
CA THR A 295 -9.23 9.42 -3.25
C THR A 295 -10.02 8.13 -3.38
N ILE A 296 -10.21 7.39 -2.28
CA ILE A 296 -11.03 6.16 -2.26
C ILE A 296 -12.47 6.48 -2.63
N GLY A 297 -13.06 7.53 -2.06
CA GLY A 297 -14.43 7.95 -2.39
C GLY A 297 -14.61 8.32 -3.87
N ALA A 298 -13.64 9.04 -4.45
CA ALA A 298 -13.64 9.36 -5.87
C ALA A 298 -13.55 8.11 -6.75
N TYR A 299 -12.68 7.17 -6.36
CA TYR A 299 -12.50 5.92 -7.10
C TYR A 299 -13.72 5.01 -7.00
N GLU A 300 -14.33 4.90 -5.82
CA GLU A 300 -15.56 4.14 -5.63
C GLU A 300 -16.72 4.72 -6.45
N ALA A 301 -16.85 6.05 -6.48
CA ALA A 301 -17.85 6.73 -7.29
C ALA A 301 -17.63 6.49 -8.79
N PHE A 302 -16.37 6.57 -9.24
CA PHE A 302 -15.99 6.19 -10.60
C PHE A 302 -16.43 4.75 -10.89
N LEU A 303 -15.98 3.78 -10.10
CA LEU A 303 -16.29 2.35 -10.28
C LEU A 303 -17.79 2.06 -10.35
N LYS A 304 -18.62 2.76 -9.56
CA LYS A 304 -20.09 2.65 -9.59
C LYS A 304 -20.73 3.25 -10.85
N SER A 305 -20.12 4.27 -11.44
CA SER A 305 -20.63 4.96 -12.64
C SER A 305 -20.31 4.22 -13.94
N ARG A 306 -19.35 3.30 -13.92
CA ARG A 306 -18.84 2.64 -15.12
C ARG A 306 -19.92 1.77 -15.75
N ASP A 307 -19.95 1.74 -17.08
CA ASP A 307 -20.61 0.65 -17.80
C ASP A 307 -19.58 -0.46 -18.04
N PRO A 308 -19.70 -1.64 -17.40
CA PRO A 308 -18.77 -2.75 -17.60
C PRO A 308 -18.72 -3.24 -19.06
N ARG A 309 -19.72 -2.87 -19.88
CA ARG A 309 -19.81 -3.23 -21.30
C ARG A 309 -19.19 -2.18 -22.21
N ALA A 310 -18.92 -0.98 -21.72
CA ALA A 310 -18.24 0.06 -22.48
C ALA A 310 -16.77 -0.34 -22.65
N ARG A 311 -16.48 -1.07 -23.74
CA ARG A 311 -15.10 -1.33 -24.15
C ARG A 311 -14.47 0.00 -24.52
N VAL A 312 -13.53 0.47 -23.70
CA VAL A 312 -12.59 1.48 -24.15
C VAL A 312 -11.78 0.84 -25.26
N ALA A 313 -12.00 1.30 -26.49
CA ALA A 313 -11.07 1.06 -27.58
C ALA A 313 -9.78 1.78 -27.19
N ALA A 314 -8.83 1.04 -26.59
CA ALA A 314 -7.49 1.56 -26.41
C ALA A 314 -6.99 1.97 -27.79
N ASN A 315 -6.88 3.26 -28.05
CA ASN A 315 -6.33 3.78 -29.29
C ASN A 315 -4.85 3.34 -29.31
N THR A 316 -4.57 2.21 -29.95
CA THR A 316 -3.22 1.69 -30.18
C THR A 316 -2.52 2.42 -31.34
N ARG A 317 -2.91 3.67 -31.61
CA ARG A 317 -2.24 4.52 -32.60
C ARG A 317 -1.36 5.49 -31.81
N ASP A 318 -0.07 5.41 -32.06
CA ASP A 318 1.03 6.23 -31.50
C ASP A 318 1.85 5.58 -30.36
N LEU A 319 2.29 4.34 -30.58
CA LEU A 319 3.56 3.82 -30.03
C LEU A 319 4.52 3.47 -31.17
#